data_AF-A0A8T4DTL1-F1
#
_entry.id   AF-A0A8T4DTL1-F1
#
_cell.length_a   1.000
_cell.length_b   1.000
_cell.length_c   1.000
_cell.angle_alpha   90.00
_cell.angle_beta   90.00
_cell.angle_gamma   90.00
#
_symmetry.space_group_name_H-M   'P 1'
#
loop_
_entity.id
_entity.type
_entity.pdbx_description
1 polymer ?
#
loop_
_entity_poly.entity_id
_entity_poly.type
_entity_poly.pdbx_seq_one_letter_code
_entity_poly.pdbx_strand_id
1 'polypeptide(L)'
;MNRKNFGQNESGDVLGIPMYLIIIMIVAVAVIAAVVVMIPKATRAMNVQVTGNALIAESPGSKGGGSFTFSKTYTIWVKVTTMDERADPIADATVTLVGAGVAGQGKTLSNGSAKITGIKPILDPNINEANLRLTVKATGFEDYIDIKAVTVVRLS
;
A
#
# COMPACT_ATOMS: atom_id res chain seq x y z
N MET A 1 -54.02 -48.95 -53.20
CA MET A 1 -53.72 -47.74 -52.39
C MET A 1 -52.56 -48.05 -51.47
N ASN A 2 -51.46 -47.29 -51.55
CA ASN A 2 -50.51 -47.08 -50.46
C ASN A 2 -49.57 -45.92 -50.85
N ARG A 3 -49.86 -44.72 -50.35
CA ARG A 3 -48.95 -43.56 -50.44
C ARG A 3 -48.08 -43.57 -49.18
N LYS A 4 -46.77 -43.70 -49.35
CA LYS A 4 -45.80 -43.45 -48.28
C LYS A 4 -45.55 -41.95 -48.25
N ASN A 5 -45.86 -41.32 -47.12
CA ASN A 5 -45.60 -39.91 -46.88
C ASN A 5 -44.09 -39.70 -46.76
N PHE A 6 -43.57 -38.78 -47.56
CA PHE A 6 -42.20 -38.30 -47.46
C PHE A 6 -42.07 -37.52 -46.14
N GLY A 7 -41.22 -38.03 -45.24
CA GLY A 7 -40.77 -37.28 -44.07
C GLY A 7 -40.05 -36.03 -44.56
N GLN A 8 -40.49 -34.87 -44.08
CA GLN A 8 -39.84 -33.60 -44.35
C GLN A 8 -38.44 -33.63 -43.73
N ASN A 9 -37.42 -33.48 -44.58
CA ASN A 9 -36.08 -33.17 -44.13
C ASN A 9 -36.06 -31.72 -43.67
N GLU A 10 -35.84 -31.47 -42.38
CA GLU A 10 -35.52 -30.15 -41.82
C GLU A 10 -34.08 -29.76 -42.20
N SER A 11 -33.83 -29.58 -43.49
CA SER A 11 -32.60 -28.98 -44.01
C SER A 11 -32.76 -27.46 -44.01
N GLY A 12 -32.71 -26.83 -42.84
CA GLY A 12 -32.91 -25.38 -42.71
C GLY A 12 -32.21 -24.68 -41.54
N ASP A 13 -31.79 -25.39 -40.49
CA ASP A 13 -31.37 -24.75 -39.23
C ASP A 13 -29.85 -24.66 -39.02
N VAL A 14 -29.06 -24.85 -40.08
CA VAL A 14 -27.58 -24.69 -40.06
C VAL A 14 -27.12 -23.27 -40.38
N LEU A 15 -28.02 -22.36 -40.77
CA LEU A 15 -27.67 -20.97 -41.13
C LEU A 15 -27.45 -20.05 -39.92
N GLY A 16 -28.01 -20.40 -38.76
CA GLY A 16 -27.80 -19.66 -37.51
C GLY A 16 -26.57 -20.14 -36.72
N ILE A 17 -26.21 -21.42 -36.83
CA ILE A 17 -25.14 -22.06 -36.04
C ILE A 17 -23.79 -21.31 -36.15
N PRO A 18 -23.31 -20.89 -37.34
CA PRO A 18 -22.04 -20.17 -37.45
C PRO A 18 -22.11 -18.80 -36.76
N MET A 19 -23.25 -18.13 -36.84
CA MET A 19 -23.45 -16.79 -36.28
C MET A 19 -23.54 -16.84 -34.75
N TYR A 20 -24.31 -17.78 -34.20
CA TYR A 20 -24.39 -17.98 -32.76
C TYR A 20 -23.04 -18.37 -32.16
N LEU A 21 -22.24 -19.19 -32.86
CA LEU A 21 -20.88 -19.54 -32.44
C LEU A 21 -19.95 -18.31 -32.37
N ILE A 22 -20.06 -17.38 -33.32
CA ILE A 22 -19.26 -16.14 -33.31
C ILE A 22 -19.69 -15.25 -32.13
N ILE A 23 -21.00 -15.11 -31.92
CA ILE A 23 -21.55 -14.27 -30.84
C ILE A 23 -21.10 -14.80 -29.48
N ILE A 24 -21.24 -16.10 -29.22
CA ILE A 24 -20.83 -16.68 -27.93
C ILE A 24 -19.32 -16.54 -27.71
N MET A 25 -18.50 -16.63 -28.77
CA MET A 25 -17.05 -16.46 -28.65
C MET A 25 -16.68 -15.03 -28.24
N ILE A 26 -17.30 -14.03 -28.88
CA ILE A 26 -17.05 -12.60 -28.57
C ILE A 26 -17.53 -12.29 -27.15
N VAL A 27 -18.72 -12.75 -26.79
CA VAL A 27 -19.28 -12.56 -25.44
C VAL A 27 -18.40 -13.25 -24.39
N ALA A 28 -17.93 -14.48 -24.65
CA ALA A 28 -17.04 -15.18 -23.73
C ALA A 28 -15.72 -14.43 -23.51
N VAL A 29 -15.07 -13.93 -24.58
CA VAL A 29 -13.83 -13.15 -24.47
C VAL A 29 -14.06 -11.84 -23.71
N ALA A 30 -15.16 -11.15 -23.99
CA ALA A 30 -15.51 -9.90 -23.30
C ALA A 30 -15.74 -10.11 -21.80
N VAL A 31 -16.45 -11.19 -21.43
CA VAL A 31 -16.69 -11.55 -20.03
C VAL A 31 -15.38 -11.92 -19.33
N ILE A 32 -14.52 -12.74 -19.96
CA ILE A 32 -13.21 -13.11 -19.38
C ILE A 32 -12.34 -11.85 -19.16
N ALA A 33 -12.28 -10.94 -20.14
CA ALA A 33 -11.53 -9.70 -20.00
C ALA A 33 -12.05 -8.83 -18.84
N ALA A 34 -13.37 -8.71 -18.70
CA ALA A 34 -13.98 -7.99 -17.59
C ALA A 34 -13.66 -8.64 -16.23
N VAL A 35 -13.71 -9.97 -16.13
CA VAL A 35 -13.37 -10.71 -14.91
C VAL A 35 -11.89 -10.53 -14.55
N VAL A 36 -10.97 -10.59 -15.52
CA VAL A 36 -9.53 -10.37 -15.29
C VAL A 36 -9.24 -8.97 -14.75
N VAL A 37 -9.99 -7.95 -15.20
CA VAL A 37 -9.86 -6.58 -14.68
C VAL A 37 -10.37 -6.45 -13.25
N MET A 38 -11.34 -7.27 -12.84
CA MET A 38 -11.91 -7.27 -11.49
C MET A 38 -11.11 -8.08 -10.47
N ILE A 39 -10.14 -8.91 -10.90
CA ILE A 39 -9.25 -9.61 -9.96
C ILE A 39 -8.39 -8.54 -9.25
N PRO A 40 -8.51 -8.38 -7.92
CA PRO A 40 -7.65 -7.48 -7.19
C PRO A 40 -6.21 -7.91 -7.45
N LYS A 41 -5.39 -7.00 -7.99
CA LYS A 41 -3.96 -7.27 -8.20
C LYS A 41 -3.43 -7.80 -6.88
N ALA A 42 -2.91 -9.03 -6.86
CA ALA A 42 -2.33 -9.62 -5.66
C ALA A 42 -1.23 -8.68 -5.18
N THR A 43 -1.57 -7.87 -4.17
CA THR A 43 -0.68 -6.89 -3.59
C THR A 43 0.30 -7.67 -2.73
N ARG A 44 1.59 -7.53 -3.02
CA ARG A 44 2.62 -8.23 -2.25
C ARG A 44 2.74 -7.55 -0.89
N ALA A 45 3.01 -8.34 0.15
CA ALA A 45 3.31 -7.79 1.47
C ALA A 45 4.70 -7.13 1.47
N MET A 46 4.83 -6.04 2.23
CA MET A 46 6.09 -5.34 2.47
C MET A 46 6.60 -5.61 3.88
N ASN A 47 7.91 -5.63 4.03
CA ASN A 47 8.57 -5.53 5.32
C ASN A 47 9.14 -4.10 5.45
N VAL A 48 8.81 -3.43 6.55
CA VAL A 48 9.22 -2.07 6.83
C VAL A 48 9.88 -2.02 8.20
N GLN A 49 11.07 -1.44 8.25
CA GLN A 49 11.83 -1.31 9.49
C GLN A 49 12.37 0.11 9.64
N VAL A 50 12.14 0.73 10.80
CA VAL A 50 12.86 1.95 11.17
C VAL A 50 14.28 1.57 11.59
N THR A 51 15.26 2.00 10.80
CA THR A 51 16.68 1.66 10.99
C THR A 51 17.48 2.74 11.69
N GLY A 52 16.94 3.96 11.80
CA GLY A 52 17.58 5.07 12.50
C GLY A 52 16.58 5.92 13.27
N ASN A 53 16.94 6.23 14.53
CA ASN A 53 16.15 7.06 15.45
C ASN A 53 14.72 6.54 15.71
N ALA A 54 14.57 5.23 15.97
CA ALA A 54 13.30 4.63 16.40
C ALA A 54 12.86 5.09 17.81
N LEU A 55 13.80 5.57 18.62
CA LEU A 55 13.55 6.21 19.91
C LEU A 55 14.18 7.60 19.89
N ILE A 56 13.38 8.62 20.16
CA ILE A 56 13.81 10.00 20.33
C ILE A 56 13.59 10.36 21.79
N ALA A 57 14.67 10.53 22.54
CA ALA A 57 14.62 10.85 23.96
C ALA A 57 15.47 12.09 24.25
N GLU A 58 14.87 13.12 24.86
CA GLU A 58 15.52 14.37 25.20
C GLU A 58 14.86 14.97 26.45
N SER A 59 15.53 15.88 27.14
CA SER A 59 14.90 16.82 28.07
C SER A 59 14.56 18.12 27.34
N PRO A 60 13.41 18.20 26.64
CA PRO A 60 12.99 19.38 25.88
C PRO A 60 12.77 20.60 26.78
N GLY A 61 13.14 21.77 26.27
CA GLY A 61 12.81 23.05 26.90
C GLY A 61 11.31 23.34 26.82
N SER A 62 10.77 23.98 27.86
CA SER A 62 9.40 24.51 27.81
C SER A 62 9.40 25.84 27.05
N LYS A 63 8.55 25.98 26.04
CA LYS A 63 8.39 27.23 25.28
C LYS A 63 7.31 28.16 25.85
N GLY A 64 6.85 27.91 27.08
CA GLY A 64 5.67 28.56 27.64
C GLY A 64 4.37 27.94 27.12
N GLY A 65 3.31 27.95 27.93
CA GLY A 65 2.02 27.32 27.59
C GLY A 65 1.93 25.80 27.85
N GLY A 66 2.97 25.20 28.45
CA GLY A 66 2.97 23.79 28.89
C GLY A 66 3.44 22.78 27.84
N SER A 67 3.50 23.12 26.55
CA SER A 67 4.03 22.23 25.51
C SER A 67 5.56 22.15 25.54
N PHE A 68 6.08 20.97 25.22
CA PHE A 68 7.52 20.69 25.17
C PHE A 68 7.97 20.54 23.72
N THR A 69 8.88 21.42 23.30
CA THR A 69 9.48 21.35 21.96
C THR A 69 10.88 20.80 22.08
N PHE A 70 11.17 19.71 21.36
CA PHE A 70 12.52 19.15 21.29
C PHE A 70 13.48 20.19 20.70
N SER A 71 14.70 20.29 21.21
CA SER A 71 15.65 21.33 20.78
C SER A 71 16.22 21.03 19.39
N LYS A 72 16.46 19.75 19.12
CA LYS A 72 17.09 19.26 17.89
C LYS A 72 16.08 18.81 16.84
N THR A 73 16.57 18.76 15.61
CA THR A 73 15.87 18.13 14.50
C THR A 73 16.46 16.75 14.27
N TYR A 74 15.60 15.75 14.17
CA TYR A 74 15.95 14.36 13.98
C TYR A 74 15.79 13.97 12.51
N THR A 75 16.61 13.02 12.09
CA THR A 75 16.48 12.36 10.78
C THR A 75 16.12 10.91 11.03
N ILE A 76 15.01 10.45 10.47
CA ILE A 76 14.54 9.08 10.62
C ILE A 76 14.86 8.33 9.34
N TRP A 77 15.45 7.14 9.50
CA TRP A 77 15.76 6.25 8.40
C TRP A 77 14.82 5.05 8.43
N VAL A 78 14.20 4.77 7.30
CA VAL A 78 13.26 3.66 7.14
C VAL A 78 13.75 2.81 5.99
N LYS A 79 13.83 1.50 6.21
CA LYS A 79 14.15 0.52 5.17
C LYS A 79 12.89 -0.25 4.82
N VAL A 80 12.61 -0.36 3.53
CA VAL A 80 11.44 -1.02 2.96
C VAL A 80 11.93 -2.09 2.00
N THR A 81 11.54 -3.33 2.27
CA THR A 81 11.86 -4.49 1.43
C THR A 81 10.62 -5.31 1.15
N THR A 82 10.69 -6.22 0.20
CA THR A 82 9.69 -7.27 0.01
C THR A 82 9.61 -8.17 1.25
N MET A 83 8.42 -8.69 1.53
CA MET A 83 8.21 -9.72 2.55
C MET A 83 8.35 -11.11 1.92
N ASP A 84 9.52 -11.38 1.35
CA ASP A 84 9.93 -12.69 0.84
C ASP A 84 11.34 -13.04 1.36
N GLU A 85 11.80 -14.26 1.12
CA GLU A 85 13.13 -14.72 1.58
C GLU A 85 14.28 -13.93 0.97
N ARG A 86 14.04 -13.24 -0.16
CA ARG A 86 15.05 -12.43 -0.86
C ARG A 86 15.20 -11.05 -0.22
N ALA A 87 14.13 -10.54 0.39
CA ALA A 87 14.07 -9.20 0.99
C ALA A 87 14.59 -8.12 0.02
N ASP A 88 14.12 -8.18 -1.23
CA ASP A 88 14.48 -7.25 -2.29
C ASP A 88 14.06 -5.82 -1.90
N PRO A 89 14.92 -4.81 -2.13
CA PRO A 89 14.60 -3.42 -1.80
C PRO A 89 13.47 -2.86 -2.68
N ILE A 90 12.53 -2.16 -2.07
CA ILE A 90 11.44 -1.51 -2.80
C ILE A 90 11.78 -0.04 -3.02
N ALA A 91 12.03 0.36 -4.26
CA ALA A 91 12.28 1.74 -4.66
C ALA A 91 10.97 2.53 -4.86
N ASP A 92 11.05 3.86 -4.75
CA ASP A 92 9.94 4.80 -4.97
C ASP A 92 8.69 4.60 -4.07
N ALA A 93 8.81 3.81 -3.01
CA ALA A 93 7.79 3.71 -1.98
C ALA A 93 7.70 5.05 -1.22
N THR A 94 6.48 5.54 -1.04
CA THR A 94 6.22 6.75 -0.25
C THR A 94 6.12 6.37 1.22
N VAL A 95 7.02 6.92 2.02
CA VAL A 95 7.08 6.72 3.46
C VAL A 95 6.63 8.00 4.13
N THR A 96 5.54 7.93 4.88
CA THR A 96 4.94 9.06 5.60
C THR A 96 4.99 8.79 7.09
N LEU A 97 5.40 9.79 7.86
CA LEU A 97 5.52 9.73 9.30
C LEU A 97 4.70 10.87 9.92
N VAL A 98 3.78 10.56 10.83
CA VAL A 98 2.89 11.55 11.47
C VAL A 98 2.70 11.24 12.94
N GLY A 99 2.89 12.22 13.80
CA GLY A 99 2.66 12.12 15.24
C GLY A 99 3.49 13.13 16.02
N ALA A 100 3.26 13.24 17.34
CA ALA A 100 4.00 14.16 18.21
C ALA A 100 4.14 15.59 17.61
N GLY A 101 3.03 16.14 17.09
CA GLY A 101 2.97 17.49 16.51
C GLY A 101 3.77 17.70 15.21
N VAL A 102 4.26 16.63 14.57
CA VAL A 102 5.06 16.72 13.34
C VAL A 102 4.57 15.74 12.27
N ALA A 103 4.75 16.14 11.01
CA ALA A 103 4.56 15.29 9.85
C ALA A 103 5.77 15.40 8.93
N GLY A 104 6.21 14.28 8.37
CA GLY A 104 7.29 14.21 7.40
C GLY A 104 7.03 13.13 6.37
N GLN A 105 7.59 13.29 5.18
CA GLN A 105 7.54 12.25 4.15
C GLN A 105 8.89 12.10 3.46
N GLY A 106 9.13 10.92 2.90
CA GLY A 106 10.25 10.63 2.05
C GLY A 106 9.89 9.57 1.02
N LYS A 107 10.73 9.43 0.00
CA LYS A 107 10.66 8.30 -0.94
C LYS A 107 11.84 7.36 -0.70
N THR A 108 11.63 6.07 -0.88
CA THR A 108 12.72 5.10 -0.85
C THR A 108 13.59 5.24 -2.10
N LEU A 109 14.90 5.16 -1.89
CA LEU A 109 15.89 5.10 -2.96
C LEU A 109 15.97 3.68 -3.55
N SER A 110 16.83 3.48 -4.55
CA SER A 110 17.07 2.17 -5.18
C SER A 110 17.50 1.07 -4.21
N ASN A 111 18.04 1.43 -3.05
CA ASN A 111 18.41 0.51 -1.98
C ASN A 111 17.28 0.24 -0.97
N GLY A 112 16.05 0.70 -1.24
CA GLY A 112 14.89 0.54 -0.38
C GLY A 112 14.89 1.41 0.87
N SER A 113 15.84 2.35 0.99
CA SER A 113 15.96 3.21 2.17
C SER A 113 15.34 4.59 1.89
N ALA A 114 14.49 5.06 2.81
CA ALA A 114 13.94 6.41 2.81
C ALA A 114 14.56 7.23 3.95
N LYS A 115 14.88 8.47 3.65
CA LYS A 115 15.39 9.46 4.61
C LYS A 115 14.30 10.51 4.85
N ILE A 116 13.85 10.63 6.10
CA ILE A 116 12.92 11.69 6.52
C ILE A 116 13.68 12.65 7.42
N THR A 117 13.94 13.86 6.93
CA THR A 117 14.63 14.92 7.66
C THR A 117 13.61 15.92 8.23
N GLY A 118 14.05 16.84 9.09
CA GLY A 118 13.18 17.92 9.55
C GLY A 118 12.27 17.54 10.73
N ILE A 119 12.42 16.36 11.33
CA ILE A 119 11.53 15.88 12.37
C ILE A 119 11.87 16.56 13.70
N LYS A 120 10.99 17.46 14.13
CA LYS A 120 11.10 18.18 15.41
C LYS A 120 9.83 17.93 16.24
N PRO A 121 9.84 16.91 17.10
CA PRO A 121 8.66 16.55 17.88
C PRO A 121 8.24 17.66 18.85
N ILE A 122 6.94 17.73 19.06
CA ILE A 122 6.28 18.59 20.05
C ILE A 122 5.35 17.70 20.86
N LEU A 123 5.51 17.74 22.19
CA LEU A 123 4.62 17.07 23.12
C LEU A 123 3.71 18.10 23.78
N ASP A 124 2.45 17.74 23.93
CA ASP A 124 1.47 18.56 24.63
C ASP A 124 1.76 18.64 26.14
N PRO A 125 1.17 19.62 26.86
CA PRO A 125 1.31 19.72 28.30
C PRO A 125 0.93 18.41 29.00
N ASN A 126 1.76 17.99 29.95
CA ASN A 126 1.61 16.75 30.73
C ASN A 126 1.75 15.45 29.94
N ILE A 127 2.17 15.49 28.67
CA ILE A 127 2.51 14.29 27.89
C ILE A 127 4.01 14.04 27.98
N ASN A 128 4.39 12.87 28.50
CA ASN A 128 5.79 12.44 28.60
C ASN A 128 6.21 11.48 27.48
N GLU A 129 5.26 10.87 26.78
CA GLU A 129 5.51 9.93 25.70
C GLU A 129 4.49 10.12 24.56
N ALA A 130 4.96 10.13 23.32
CA ALA A 130 4.12 10.05 22.13
C ALA A 130 4.73 9.10 21.10
N ASN A 131 3.90 8.63 20.16
CA ASN A 131 4.33 7.76 19.09
C ASN A 131 4.07 8.42 17.73
N LEU A 132 4.98 8.17 16.78
CA LEU A 132 4.77 8.54 15.39
C LEU A 132 4.31 7.31 14.60
N ARG A 133 3.21 7.52 13.88
CA ARG A 133 2.66 6.57 12.93
C ARG A 133 3.44 6.63 11.63
N LEU A 134 3.88 5.47 11.16
CA LEU A 134 4.49 5.25 9.87
C LEU A 134 3.48 4.64 8.92
N THR A 135 3.33 5.23 7.74
CA THR A 135 2.56 4.67 6.62
C THR A 135 3.47 4.55 5.42
N VAL A 136 3.53 3.38 4.81
CA VAL A 136 4.29 3.14 3.57
C VAL A 136 3.35 2.69 2.48
N LYS A 137 3.42 3.36 1.33
CA LYS A 137 2.67 3.02 0.12
C LYS A 137 3.61 2.78 -1.04
N ALA A 138 3.44 1.66 -1.73
CA ALA A 138 4.19 1.34 -2.93
C ALA A 138 3.27 0.72 -3.98
N THR A 139 3.53 1.00 -5.26
CA THR A 139 2.71 0.47 -6.35
C THR A 139 2.86 -1.05 -6.46
N GLY A 140 1.75 -1.78 -6.40
CA GLY A 140 1.75 -3.25 -6.47
C GLY A 140 1.98 -3.94 -5.12
N PHE A 141 1.98 -3.19 -4.03
CA PHE A 141 2.14 -3.69 -2.66
C PHE A 141 0.96 -3.25 -1.78
N GLU A 142 0.74 -3.98 -0.69
CA GLU A 142 -0.24 -3.61 0.33
C GLU A 142 0.27 -2.42 1.13
N ASP A 143 -0.63 -1.48 1.47
CA ASP A 143 -0.27 -0.37 2.35
C ASP A 143 0.20 -0.90 3.71
N TYR A 144 1.40 -0.52 4.13
CA TYR A 144 1.94 -0.87 5.44
C TYR A 144 1.67 0.26 6.42
N ILE A 145 1.18 -0.06 7.61
CA ILE A 145 0.91 0.91 8.68
C ILE A 145 1.46 0.37 10.00
N ASP A 146 2.33 1.16 10.64
CA ASP A 146 2.78 0.95 12.00
C ASP A 146 2.47 2.19 12.85
N ILE A 147 1.62 2.02 13.87
CA ILE A 147 1.16 3.09 14.75
C ILE A 147 2.18 3.49 15.83
N LYS A 148 3.21 2.67 16.07
CA LYS A 148 4.24 2.87 17.10
C LYS A 148 5.65 2.74 16.52
N ALA A 149 5.83 3.20 15.28
CA ALA A 149 7.09 3.05 14.56
C ALA A 149 8.26 3.83 15.19
N VAL A 150 7.96 5.01 15.75
CA VAL A 150 8.94 5.83 16.46
C VAL A 150 8.35 6.34 17.76
N THR A 151 9.04 6.10 18.87
CA THR A 151 8.64 6.58 20.20
C THR A 151 9.41 7.86 20.53
N VAL A 152 8.70 8.86 21.03
CA VAL A 152 9.24 10.13 21.50
C VAL A 152 9.01 10.21 23.00
N VAL A 153 10.09 10.33 23.76
CA VAL A 153 10.08 10.35 25.22
C VAL A 153 10.70 11.65 25.72
N ARG A 154 10.01 12.28 26.66
CA ARG A 154 10.57 13.35 27.48
C ARG A 154 11.31 12.75 28.67
N LEU A 155 12.61 12.99 28.73
CA LEU A 155 13.43 12.71 29.90
C LEU A 155 13.25 13.85 30.91
N SER A 156 13.04 13.49 32.17
CA SER A 156 12.86 14.41 33.30
C SER A 156 14.18 15.00 33.78
#